data_AF-A0A4U3AMW0-F1
#
_entry.id   AF-A0A4U3AMW0-F1
#
_cell.length_a   1.000
_cell.length_b   1.000
_cell.length_c   1.000
_cell.angle_alpha   90.00
_cell.angle_beta   90.00
_cell.angle_gamma   90.00
#
_symmetry.space_group_name_H-M   'P 1'
#
loop_
_entity.id
_entity.type
_entity.pdbx_description
1 polymer ?
#
loop_
_entity_poly.entity_id
_entity_poly.type
_entity_poly.pdbx_seq_one_letter_code
_entity_poly.pdbx_strand_id
1 'polypeptide(L)'
;KVAKLTVEGTKTWKDGNATDRPTMIKVDLLQNGNVIKTQDVLAVIGWKYIFADLEAYDANGVAYQYEVKEHLVAGYKSEISGYDITNTKVGQTTVEGTKTWKDGNATNRPEIIKVDLLQNGKVIDTKEVSAASEWKYAFTDLAA
;
A
#
# COMPACT_ATOMS: atom_id res chain seq x y z
N LYS A 1 9.23 -20.79 28.93
CA LYS A 1 9.02 -20.85 27.47
C LYS A 1 8.04 -19.73 27.14
N VAL A 2 8.44 -18.69 26.43
CA VAL A 2 7.53 -17.63 26.00
C VAL A 2 6.56 -18.26 25.00
N ALA A 3 5.26 -18.00 25.15
CA ALA A 3 4.28 -18.47 24.19
C ALA A 3 4.56 -17.82 22.83
N LYS A 4 4.74 -18.64 21.79
CA LYS A 4 4.96 -18.19 20.43
C LYS A 4 3.67 -18.31 19.62
N LEU A 5 3.45 -17.35 18.73
CA LEU A 5 2.33 -17.30 17.81
C LEU A 5 2.82 -17.31 16.36
N THR A 6 1.92 -17.75 15.49
CA THR A 6 2.04 -17.63 14.05
C THR A 6 0.84 -16.83 13.56
N VAL A 7 1.09 -15.83 12.73
CA VAL A 7 0.07 -15.13 11.97
C VAL A 7 0.16 -15.61 10.54
N GLU A 8 -0.90 -16.23 10.04
CA GLU A 8 -1.00 -16.69 8.67
C GLU A 8 -2.28 -16.16 8.03
N GLY A 9 -2.21 -15.90 6.74
CA GLY A 9 -3.32 -15.35 5.98
C GLY A 9 -3.24 -15.72 4.51
N THR A 10 -4.38 -15.60 3.86
CA THR A 10 -4.54 -15.82 2.42
C THR A 10 -4.98 -14.55 1.73
N LYS A 11 -4.60 -14.42 0.46
CA LYS A 11 -4.99 -13.30 -0.39
C LYS A 11 -5.96 -13.80 -1.46
N THR A 12 -7.15 -13.22 -1.46
CA THR A 12 -8.21 -13.47 -2.44
C THR A 12 -8.41 -12.26 -3.35
N TRP A 13 -8.69 -12.54 -4.63
CA TRP A 13 -8.97 -11.52 -5.64
C TRP A 13 -10.41 -11.68 -6.15
N LYS A 14 -11.21 -10.62 -6.02
CA LYS A 14 -12.56 -10.48 -6.57
C LYS A 14 -12.50 -9.58 -7.80
N ASP A 15 -12.00 -10.12 -8.91
CA ASP A 15 -11.72 -9.37 -10.13
C ASP A 15 -12.07 -10.09 -11.43
N GLY A 16 -12.79 -11.22 -11.34
CA GLY A 16 -13.16 -12.00 -12.52
C GLY A 16 -11.96 -12.63 -13.24
N ASN A 17 -10.84 -12.87 -12.55
CA ASN A 17 -9.58 -13.34 -13.13
C ASN A 17 -8.97 -12.34 -14.12
N ALA A 18 -8.92 -11.08 -13.70
CA ALA A 18 -8.31 -10.00 -14.47
C ALA A 18 -6.87 -10.34 -14.92
N THR A 19 -6.53 -10.00 -16.16
CA THR A 19 -5.22 -10.27 -16.76
C THR A 19 -4.15 -9.25 -16.38
N ASP A 20 -4.56 -8.10 -15.83
CA ASP A 20 -3.72 -6.98 -15.40
C ASP A 20 -3.42 -7.01 -13.89
N ARG A 21 -3.76 -8.11 -13.21
CA ARG A 21 -3.49 -8.30 -11.78
C ARG A 21 -1.98 -8.24 -11.51
N PRO A 22 -1.53 -7.53 -10.46
CA PRO A 22 -0.11 -7.52 -10.09
C PRO A 22 0.37 -8.94 -9.71
N THR A 23 1.65 -9.18 -9.90
CA THR A 23 2.29 -10.47 -9.54
C THR A 23 2.72 -10.55 -8.08
N MET A 24 2.73 -9.40 -7.37
CA MET A 24 3.16 -9.24 -6.00
C MET A 24 2.33 -8.15 -5.29
N ILE A 25 2.08 -8.34 -4.00
CA ILE A 25 1.62 -7.30 -3.07
C ILE A 25 2.57 -7.23 -1.87
N LYS A 26 2.50 -6.15 -1.10
CA LYS A 26 3.20 -6.01 0.18
C LYS A 26 2.22 -6.04 1.34
N VAL A 27 2.51 -6.87 2.34
CA VAL A 27 1.72 -7.01 3.55
C VAL A 27 2.61 -6.70 4.75
N ASP A 28 2.20 -5.71 5.53
CA ASP A 28 2.80 -5.38 6.81
C ASP A 28 2.16 -6.21 7.93
N LEU A 29 2.99 -6.69 8.85
CA LEU A 29 2.58 -7.17 10.16
C LEU A 29 2.74 -6.01 11.16
N LEU A 30 1.65 -5.69 11.85
CA LEU A 30 1.62 -4.70 12.90
C LEU A 30 1.55 -5.39 14.27
N GLN A 31 2.33 -4.88 15.22
CA GLN A 31 2.27 -5.25 16.64
C GLN A 31 1.88 -3.99 17.42
N ASN A 32 0.73 -4.03 18.10
CA ASN A 32 0.16 -2.88 18.82
C ASN A 32 0.13 -1.60 17.95
N GLY A 33 -0.26 -1.74 16.67
CA GLY A 33 -0.34 -0.63 15.71
C GLY A 33 0.98 -0.21 15.06
N ASN A 34 2.13 -0.80 15.43
CA ASN A 34 3.42 -0.49 14.82
C ASN A 34 3.84 -1.56 13.83
N VAL A 35 4.31 -1.16 12.64
CA VAL A 35 4.86 -2.10 11.66
C VAL A 35 6.15 -2.72 12.21
N ILE A 36 6.20 -4.05 12.28
CA ILE A 36 7.38 -4.79 12.75
C ILE A 36 8.02 -5.66 11.66
N LYS A 37 7.26 -6.02 10.63
CA LYS A 37 7.73 -6.77 9.46
C LYS A 37 6.90 -6.40 8.22
N THR A 38 7.49 -6.54 7.05
CA THR A 38 6.81 -6.46 5.75
C THR A 38 7.19 -7.70 4.95
N GLN A 39 6.22 -8.30 4.25
CA GLN A 39 6.43 -9.46 3.40
C GLN A 39 5.88 -9.20 2.00
N ASP A 40 6.66 -9.59 0.99
CA ASP A 40 6.19 -9.69 -0.39
C ASP A 40 5.38 -10.98 -0.55
N VAL A 41 4.14 -10.87 -1.03
CA VAL A 41 3.23 -11.99 -1.25
C VAL A 41 2.98 -12.11 -2.75
N LEU A 42 3.30 -13.27 -3.32
CA LEU A 42 3.35 -13.47 -4.77
C LEU A 42 2.32 -14.49 -5.27
N ALA A 43 1.95 -14.37 -6.55
CA ALA A 43 1.11 -15.35 -7.22
C ALA A 43 1.73 -16.76 -7.22
N VAL A 44 3.06 -16.86 -7.40
CA VAL A 44 3.78 -18.14 -7.50
C VAL A 44 3.77 -18.95 -6.20
N ILE A 45 3.57 -18.30 -5.05
CA ILE A 45 3.41 -18.96 -3.75
C ILE A 45 1.93 -19.16 -3.37
N GLY A 46 1.03 -18.99 -4.34
CA GLY A 46 -0.40 -19.22 -4.16
C GLY A 46 -1.10 -18.18 -3.31
N TRP A 47 -0.58 -16.93 -3.24
CA TRP A 47 -1.21 -15.84 -2.50
C TRP A 47 -1.38 -16.15 -1.00
N LYS A 48 -0.36 -16.73 -0.38
CA LYS A 48 -0.31 -17.07 1.05
C LYS A 48 0.88 -16.42 1.71
N TYR A 49 0.77 -16.11 2.99
CA TYR A 49 1.86 -15.54 3.77
C TYR A 49 1.79 -15.99 5.23
N ILE A 50 2.95 -16.01 5.89
CA ILE A 50 3.12 -16.52 7.24
C ILE A 50 4.19 -15.69 7.95
N PHE A 51 3.83 -15.14 9.10
CA PHE A 51 4.74 -14.54 10.06
C PHE A 51 4.87 -15.48 11.27
N ALA A 52 5.98 -16.20 11.35
CA ALA A 52 6.27 -17.14 12.42
C ALA A 52 7.11 -16.49 13.55
N ASP A 53 7.21 -17.23 14.65
CA ASP A 53 8.04 -16.93 15.82
C ASP A 53 7.72 -15.59 16.48
N LEU A 54 6.44 -15.21 16.52
CA LEU A 54 5.97 -14.00 17.18
C LEU A 54 5.79 -14.24 18.68
N GLU A 55 6.20 -13.30 19.52
CA GLU A 55 5.96 -13.38 20.97
C GLU A 55 4.49 -13.09 21.27
N ALA A 56 3.84 -13.86 22.14
CA ALA A 56 2.44 -13.60 22.48
C ALA A 56 2.26 -12.47 23.50
N TYR A 57 3.28 -12.22 24.33
CA TYR A 57 3.20 -11.30 25.46
C TYR A 57 4.49 -10.47 25.58
N ASP A 58 4.37 -9.26 26.09
CA ASP A 58 5.50 -8.42 26.47
C ASP A 58 6.19 -8.91 27.76
N ALA A 59 7.25 -8.21 28.18
CA ALA A 59 8.00 -8.53 29.39
C ALA A 59 7.18 -8.46 30.69
N ASN A 60 6.05 -7.74 30.69
CA ASN A 60 5.14 -7.60 31.81
C ASN A 60 3.98 -8.61 31.77
N GLY A 61 3.91 -9.46 30.74
CA GLY A 61 2.85 -10.44 30.55
C GLY A 61 1.59 -9.86 29.88
N VAL A 62 1.65 -8.69 29.26
CA VAL A 62 0.55 -8.10 28.49
C VAL A 62 0.54 -8.67 27.08
N ALA A 63 -0.62 -9.14 26.61
CA ALA A 63 -0.74 -9.74 25.29
C ALA A 63 -0.51 -8.71 24.18
N TYR A 64 0.26 -9.09 23.15
CA TYR A 64 0.39 -8.29 21.95
C TYR A 64 -0.86 -8.42 21.08
N GLN A 65 -1.27 -7.30 20.49
CA GLN A 65 -2.25 -7.28 19.41
C GLN A 65 -1.51 -7.33 18.07
N TYR A 66 -1.87 -8.30 17.24
CA TYR A 66 -1.34 -8.44 15.90
C TYR A 66 -2.41 -8.14 14.86
N GLU A 67 -2.02 -7.38 13.84
CA GLU A 67 -2.86 -7.02 12.71
C GLU A 67 -2.03 -7.11 11.43
N VAL A 68 -2.71 -7.22 10.30
CA VAL A 68 -2.07 -7.14 8.98
C VAL A 68 -2.57 -5.91 8.25
N LYS A 69 -1.75 -5.37 7.36
CA LYS A 69 -2.13 -4.27 6.49
C LYS A 69 -1.54 -4.46 5.12
N GLU A 70 -2.37 -4.36 4.09
CA GLU A 70 -1.89 -4.33 2.71
C GLU A 70 -1.42 -2.92 2.33
N HIS A 71 -0.34 -2.84 1.57
CA HIS A 71 0.00 -1.62 0.85
C HIS A 71 -1.02 -1.35 -0.25
N LEU A 72 -1.12 -0.10 -0.69
CA LEU A 72 -2.05 0.26 -1.75
C LEU A 72 -1.80 -0.59 -3.00
N VAL A 73 -2.85 -1.24 -3.49
CA VAL A 73 -2.85 -1.93 -4.77
C VAL A 73 -3.73 -1.13 -5.72
N ALA A 74 -3.11 -0.54 -6.73
CA ALA A 74 -3.80 0.32 -7.67
C ALA A 74 -4.91 -0.44 -8.42
N GLY A 75 -6.09 0.16 -8.52
CA GLY A 75 -7.30 -0.39 -9.15
C GLY A 75 -8.09 -1.35 -8.26
N TYR A 76 -7.70 -1.49 -6.99
CA TYR A 76 -8.34 -2.41 -6.05
C TYR A 76 -8.69 -1.75 -4.72
N LYS A 77 -9.87 -2.12 -4.20
CA LYS A 77 -10.24 -1.87 -2.81
C LYS A 77 -9.87 -3.09 -1.97
N SER A 78 -9.14 -2.87 -0.88
CA SER A 78 -8.69 -3.90 0.06
C SER A 78 -9.63 -4.00 1.27
N GLU A 79 -9.95 -5.23 1.68
CA GLU A 79 -10.74 -5.56 2.87
C GLU A 79 -10.03 -6.67 3.65
N ILE A 80 -9.92 -6.50 4.98
CA ILE A 80 -9.21 -7.42 5.87
C ILE A 80 -10.22 -8.09 6.79
N SER A 81 -10.18 -9.41 6.86
CA SER A 81 -11.02 -10.24 7.74
C SER A 81 -10.13 -11.18 8.55
N GLY A 82 -9.88 -10.84 9.82
CA GLY A 82 -8.82 -11.47 10.60
C GLY A 82 -7.46 -11.15 9.97
N TYR A 83 -6.84 -12.15 9.35
CA TYR A 83 -5.60 -12.00 8.59
C TYR A 83 -5.79 -12.30 7.10
N ASP A 84 -6.99 -12.64 6.64
CA ASP A 84 -7.23 -12.80 5.21
C ASP A 84 -7.46 -11.44 4.56
N ILE A 85 -6.89 -11.27 3.37
CA ILE A 85 -6.99 -10.04 2.59
C ILE A 85 -7.80 -10.33 1.33
N THR A 86 -8.81 -9.51 1.06
CA THR A 86 -9.59 -9.55 -0.18
C THR A 86 -9.40 -8.26 -0.96
N ASN A 87 -8.95 -8.35 -2.20
CA ASN A 87 -8.98 -7.22 -3.13
C ASN A 87 -10.13 -7.34 -4.11
N THR A 88 -10.97 -6.31 -4.16
CA THR A 88 -12.06 -6.19 -5.15
C THR A 88 -11.65 -5.18 -6.20
N LYS A 89 -11.72 -5.57 -7.49
CA LYS A 89 -11.44 -4.65 -8.59
C LYS A 89 -12.50 -3.56 -8.57
N VAL A 90 -12.06 -2.33 -8.63
CA VAL A 90 -12.92 -1.14 -8.68
C VAL A 90 -12.67 -0.42 -10.00
N GLY A 91 -13.64 0.37 -10.44
CA GLY A 91 -13.45 1.23 -11.61
C GLY A 91 -12.19 2.07 -11.42
N GLN A 92 -11.39 2.23 -12.47
CA GLN A 92 -10.17 3.01 -12.40
C GLN A 92 -10.47 4.45 -12.82
N THR A 93 -10.04 5.40 -12.01
CA THR A 93 -9.98 6.81 -12.38
C THR A 93 -8.52 7.23 -12.52
N THR A 94 -8.26 8.17 -13.42
CA THR A 94 -6.97 8.84 -13.55
C THR A 94 -7.12 10.27 -13.04
N VAL A 95 -6.19 10.71 -12.17
CA VAL A 95 -6.05 12.11 -11.77
C VAL A 95 -4.76 12.64 -12.36
N GLU A 96 -4.87 13.57 -13.30
CA GLU A 96 -3.72 14.17 -13.97
C GLU A 96 -3.68 15.68 -13.79
N GLY A 97 -2.49 16.24 -13.92
CA GLY A 97 -2.29 17.68 -13.85
C GLY A 97 -0.91 18.10 -14.32
N THR A 98 -0.70 19.41 -14.33
CA THR A 98 0.57 20.02 -14.73
C THR A 98 0.89 21.16 -13.78
N LYS A 99 2.10 21.16 -13.21
CA LYS A 99 2.56 22.31 -12.44
C LYS A 99 2.90 23.46 -13.40
N THR A 100 2.12 24.54 -13.29
CA THR A 100 2.43 25.81 -13.96
C THR A 100 3.14 26.76 -13.00
N TRP A 101 4.26 27.34 -13.43
CA TRP A 101 4.98 28.38 -12.70
C TRP A 101 4.61 29.77 -13.23
N LYS A 102 4.13 30.66 -12.36
CA LYS A 102 3.84 32.06 -12.67
C LYS A 102 4.87 32.97 -11.99
N ASP A 103 6.13 32.78 -12.37
CA ASP A 103 7.31 33.39 -11.72
C ASP A 103 8.13 34.28 -12.67
N GLY A 104 7.61 34.58 -13.86
CA GLY A 104 8.34 35.37 -14.86
C GLY A 104 9.53 34.64 -15.49
N ASN A 105 9.49 33.30 -15.57
CA ASN A 105 10.58 32.45 -16.07
C ASN A 105 11.85 32.55 -15.23
N ALA A 106 11.69 32.54 -13.90
CA ALA A 106 12.80 32.49 -12.96
C ALA A 106 13.70 31.26 -13.21
N THR A 107 15.00 31.43 -13.03
CA THR A 107 16.01 30.39 -13.29
C THR A 107 16.34 29.54 -12.05
N ASN A 108 15.85 29.92 -10.87
CA ASN A 108 16.14 29.29 -9.58
C ASN A 108 15.01 28.37 -9.09
N ARG A 109 14.37 27.63 -10.00
CA ARG A 109 13.32 26.67 -9.64
C ARG A 109 13.92 25.45 -8.93
N PRO A 110 13.18 24.82 -7.99
CA PRO A 110 13.59 23.52 -7.48
C PRO A 110 13.63 22.50 -8.62
N GLU A 111 14.56 21.55 -8.57
CA GLU A 111 14.67 20.51 -9.62
C GLU A 111 13.49 19.54 -9.58
N ILE A 112 12.97 19.27 -8.38
CA ILE A 112 11.88 18.33 -8.11
C ILE A 112 10.87 18.97 -7.16
N ILE A 113 9.58 18.72 -7.40
CA ILE A 113 8.50 18.93 -6.44
C ILE A 113 7.85 17.60 -6.09
N LYS A 114 7.19 17.53 -4.93
CA LYS A 114 6.31 16.43 -4.57
C LYS A 114 4.85 16.88 -4.72
N VAL A 115 4.06 16.08 -5.41
CA VAL A 115 2.62 16.25 -5.54
C VAL A 115 1.97 15.10 -4.80
N ASP A 116 1.17 15.41 -3.79
CA ASP A 116 0.39 14.43 -3.06
C ASP A 116 -1.01 14.31 -3.66
N LEU A 117 -1.47 13.07 -3.85
CA LEU A 117 -2.87 12.76 -4.11
C LEU A 117 -3.58 12.54 -2.78
N LEU A 118 -4.64 13.30 -2.54
CA LEU A 118 -5.46 13.18 -1.33
C LEU A 118 -6.82 12.58 -1.66
N GLN A 119 -7.26 11.62 -0.85
CA GLN A 119 -8.64 11.12 -0.83
C GLN A 119 -9.24 11.45 0.53
N ASN A 120 -10.34 12.22 0.53
CA ASN A 120 -11.00 12.70 1.76
C ASN A 120 -10.04 13.38 2.76
N GLY A 121 -9.09 14.18 2.23
CA GLY A 121 -8.12 14.92 3.06
C GLY A 121 -6.92 14.11 3.54
N LYS A 122 -6.80 12.81 3.21
CA LYS A 122 -5.64 11.98 3.55
C LYS A 122 -4.80 11.70 2.31
N VAL A 123 -3.48 11.86 2.43
CA VAL A 123 -2.53 11.48 1.38
C VAL A 123 -2.60 9.98 1.14
N ILE A 124 -2.85 9.58 -0.11
CA ILE A 124 -2.94 8.19 -0.55
C ILE A 124 -1.83 7.80 -1.54
N ASP A 125 -1.21 8.78 -2.21
CA ASP A 125 -0.05 8.58 -3.08
C ASP A 125 0.75 9.90 -3.21
N THR A 126 2.03 9.81 -3.56
CA THR A 126 2.93 10.95 -3.78
C THR A 126 3.78 10.72 -5.02
N LYS A 127 3.81 11.71 -5.92
CA LYS A 127 4.70 11.71 -7.08
C LYS A 127 5.74 12.82 -7.03
N GLU A 128 6.97 12.45 -7.40
CA GLU A 128 8.02 13.40 -7.71
C GLU A 128 7.85 13.88 -9.15
N VAL A 129 7.87 15.20 -9.34
CA VAL A 129 7.61 15.87 -10.62
C VAL A 129 8.75 16.84 -10.88
N SER A 130 9.26 16.86 -12.10
CA SER A 130 10.43 17.67 -12.47
C SER A 130 10.27 18.27 -13.87
N ALA A 131 11.26 19.06 -14.28
CA ALA A 131 11.33 19.56 -15.66
C ALA A 131 11.41 18.41 -16.68
N ALA A 132 12.01 17.26 -16.33
CA ALA A 132 12.14 16.10 -17.22
C ALA A 132 10.78 15.44 -17.54
N SER A 133 9.80 15.54 -16.64
CA SER A 133 8.42 15.10 -16.89
C SER A 133 7.54 16.20 -17.49
N GLU A 134 8.15 17.28 -17.99
CA GLU A 134 7.45 18.49 -18.43
C GLU A 134 6.51 19.06 -17.34
N TRP A 135 6.86 18.88 -16.07
CA TRP A 135 6.01 19.24 -14.93
C TRP A 135 4.63 18.58 -14.90
N LYS A 136 4.41 17.54 -15.71
CA LYS A 136 3.17 16.75 -15.74
C LYS A 136 3.23 15.62 -14.72
N TYR A 137 2.07 15.29 -14.19
CA TYR A 137 1.87 14.14 -13.32
C TYR A 137 0.53 13.48 -13.63
N ALA A 138 0.48 12.17 -13.46
CA ALA A 138 -0.74 11.38 -13.54
C ALA A 138 -0.71 10.32 -12.45
N PHE A 139 -1.75 10.28 -11.64
CA PHE A 139 -2.06 9.17 -10.75
C PHE A 139 -3.06 8.29 -11.48
N THR A 140 -2.60 7.14 -11.96
CA THR A 140 -3.41 6.19 -12.71
C THR A 140 -3.94 5.14 -11.76
N ASP A 141 -4.90 4.34 -12.24
CA ASP A 141 -5.36 3.15 -11.54
C ASP A 141 -5.92 3.46 -10.15
N LEU A 142 -6.58 4.61 -9.97
CA LEU A 142 -7.19 4.97 -8.69
C LEU A 142 -8.53 4.25 -8.52
N ALA A 143 -8.76 3.74 -7.32
CA ALA A 143 -10.07 3.24 -6.93
C ALA A 143 -11.12 4.35 -7.06
N ALA A 144 -12.10 4.16 -7.95
CA ALA A 144 -13.28 5.02 -8.05
C ALA A 144 -14.20 4.89 -6.84
#